data_AF-M0DR88-F1
#
_entry.id   AF-M0DR88-F1
#
_cell.length_a   1.000
_cell.length_b   1.000
_cell.length_c   1.000
_cell.angle_alpha   90.00
_cell.angle_beta   90.00
_cell.angle_gamma   90.00
#
_symmetry.space_group_name_H-M   'P 1'
#
loop_
_entity.id
_entity.type
_entity.pdbx_description
1 polymer ?
#
loop_
_entity_poly.entity_id
_entity_poly.type
_entity_poly.pdbx_seq_one_letter_code
_entity_poly.pdbx_strand_id
1 'polypeptide(L)'
;MDPRTIAAAAALVLLLAGITAAPAADARAPPTPICGVCDLDRTTPDGTPVVAGESALTVTLRENGSTTWQGRVDLAAGSDALAANESLRRRVVSEAAHDGIADPRDVNSRIDEDILFVEYRDPNATERHLGTVVFTPLTPAAPSTPFVIGGEGARYLGADRLTVRGAPGWEVRGDASATGSDGRLVWTREGSEPDDQGRVFVDVDRDPVAVEGDAVLPGARAWIGRLLTGNAL
;
A
#
# COMPACT_ATOMS: atom_id res chain seq x y z
N MET A 1 0.04 -8.76 -62.93
CA MET A 1 0.61 -9.20 -61.65
C MET A 1 0.33 -10.68 -61.53
N ASP A 2 1.35 -11.51 -61.47
CA ASP A 2 1.18 -12.96 -61.52
C ASP A 2 0.45 -13.46 -60.27
N PRO A 3 -0.49 -14.41 -60.39
CA PRO A 3 -1.23 -14.95 -59.24
C PRO A 3 -0.31 -15.54 -58.17
N ARG A 4 0.90 -15.95 -58.57
CA ARG A 4 1.97 -16.40 -57.66
C ARG A 4 2.54 -15.29 -56.78
N THR A 5 2.66 -14.06 -57.30
CA THR A 5 3.13 -12.91 -56.51
C THR A 5 2.10 -12.41 -55.50
N ILE A 6 0.81 -12.55 -55.82
CA ILE A 6 -0.30 -12.18 -54.91
C ILE A 6 -0.38 -13.17 -53.74
N ALA A 7 -0.24 -14.47 -54.02
CA ALA A 7 -0.23 -15.50 -52.99
C ALA A 7 0.97 -15.36 -52.03
N ALA A 8 2.16 -15.05 -52.55
CA ALA A 8 3.35 -14.83 -51.73
C ALA A 8 3.23 -13.58 -50.84
N ALA A 9 2.66 -12.49 -51.36
CA ALA A 9 2.41 -11.28 -50.59
C ALA A 9 1.34 -11.49 -49.50
N ALA A 10 0.27 -12.22 -49.80
CA ALA A 10 -0.76 -12.57 -48.82
C ALA A 10 -0.24 -13.49 -47.71
N ALA A 11 0.61 -14.46 -48.05
CA ALA A 11 1.26 -15.32 -47.06
C ALA A 11 2.20 -14.55 -46.14
N LEU A 12 2.95 -13.56 -46.67
CA LEU A 12 3.83 -12.70 -45.88
C LEU A 12 3.05 -11.78 -44.93
N VAL A 13 1.91 -11.23 -45.38
CA VAL A 13 1.02 -10.41 -44.54
C VAL A 13 0.37 -11.25 -43.42
N LEU A 14 -0.02 -12.50 -43.71
CA LEU A 14 -0.55 -13.42 -42.70
C LEU A 14 0.52 -13.87 -41.69
N LEU A 15 1.78 -14.04 -42.11
CA LEU A 15 2.90 -14.32 -41.21
C LEU A 15 3.25 -13.13 -40.31
N LEU A 16 3.07 -11.89 -40.78
CA LEU A 16 3.25 -10.68 -39.98
C LEU A 16 2.09 -10.38 -39.03
N ALA A 17 0.87 -10.82 -39.36
CA ALA A 17 -0.31 -10.69 -38.49
C ALA A 17 -0.36 -11.72 -37.34
N GLY A 18 0.53 -12.73 -37.36
CA GLY A 18 0.61 -13.80 -36.37
C GLY A 18 1.51 -13.50 -35.15
N ILE A 19 2.02 -12.29 -35.00
CA ILE A 19 2.63 -11.86 -33.73
C ILE A 19 1.47 -11.46 -32.83
N THR A 20 0.85 -12.45 -32.20
CA THR A 20 -0.01 -12.18 -31.05
C THR A 20 0.84 -11.43 -30.04
N ALA A 21 0.41 -10.22 -29.70
CA ALA A 21 0.95 -9.49 -28.56
C ALA A 21 0.71 -10.35 -27.32
N ALA A 22 1.68 -11.20 -26.97
CA ALA A 22 1.80 -11.65 -25.60
C ALA A 22 1.86 -10.36 -24.77
N PRO A 23 1.02 -10.20 -23.73
CA PRO A 23 1.15 -9.04 -22.86
C PRO A 23 2.61 -9.02 -22.44
N ALA A 24 3.30 -7.90 -22.69
CA ALA A 24 4.63 -7.71 -22.14
C ALA A 24 4.46 -7.98 -20.64
N ALA A 25 5.10 -9.05 -20.15
CA ALA A 25 5.09 -9.34 -18.73
C ALA A 25 5.79 -8.12 -18.10
N ASP A 26 4.98 -7.23 -17.56
CA ASP A 26 5.43 -6.02 -16.92
C ASP A 26 6.25 -6.50 -15.73
N ALA A 27 7.58 -6.49 -15.85
CA ALA A 27 8.52 -7.08 -14.90
C ALA A 27 8.63 -6.19 -13.66
N ARG A 28 7.49 -5.90 -13.03
CA ARG A 28 7.40 -5.13 -11.79
C ARG A 28 7.90 -5.99 -10.62
N ALA A 29 8.30 -5.31 -9.55
CA ALA A 29 8.58 -5.99 -8.30
C ALA A 29 7.36 -6.80 -7.83
N PRO A 30 7.56 -7.84 -7.01
CA PRO A 30 6.44 -8.57 -6.41
C PRO A 30 5.47 -7.65 -5.66
N PRO A 31 4.18 -8.00 -5.57
CA PRO A 31 3.22 -7.26 -4.75
C PRO A 31 3.71 -7.04 -3.32
N THR A 32 3.38 -5.88 -2.76
CA THR A 32 3.82 -5.50 -1.40
C THR A 32 2.60 -5.21 -0.52
N PRO A 33 2.53 -5.76 0.71
CA PRO A 33 1.45 -5.45 1.64
C PRO A 33 1.57 -4.00 2.12
N ILE A 34 0.43 -3.32 2.25
CA ILE A 34 0.38 -1.99 2.88
C ILE A 34 0.73 -2.12 4.37
N CYS A 35 0.21 -3.15 5.04
CA CYS A 35 0.53 -3.46 6.43
C CYS A 35 1.30 -4.79 6.56
N GLY A 36 2.62 -4.76 6.64
CA GLY A 36 3.43 -5.98 6.83
C GLY A 36 3.21 -6.67 8.19
N VAL A 37 2.93 -5.90 9.25
CA VAL A 37 2.62 -6.45 10.58
C VAL A 37 1.23 -7.08 10.68
N CYS A 38 0.32 -6.75 9.77
CA CYS A 38 -1.07 -7.20 9.80
C CYS A 38 -1.27 -8.56 9.10
N ASP A 39 -0.26 -8.99 8.32
CA ASP A 39 -0.22 -10.24 7.56
C ASP A 39 0.85 -11.17 8.15
N LEU A 40 0.96 -11.21 9.49
CA LEU A 40 1.92 -12.07 10.17
C LEU A 40 1.57 -13.54 9.93
N ASP A 41 2.44 -14.25 9.23
CA ASP A 41 2.46 -15.71 9.22
C ASP A 41 3.91 -16.18 9.24
N ARG A 42 4.42 -16.45 10.44
CA ARG A 42 5.84 -16.78 10.61
C ARG A 42 6.11 -17.67 11.81
N THR A 43 7.15 -18.48 11.69
CA THR A 43 7.65 -19.33 12.76
C THR A 43 8.87 -18.68 13.40
N THR A 44 8.82 -18.47 14.72
CA THR A 44 9.93 -17.91 15.48
C THR A 44 11.10 -18.90 15.57
N PRO A 45 12.32 -18.47 15.93
CA PRO A 45 13.50 -19.35 15.96
C PRO A 45 13.39 -20.56 16.91
N ASP A 46 12.52 -20.50 17.92
CA ASP A 46 12.22 -21.58 18.84
C ASP A 46 11.08 -22.51 18.36
N GLY A 47 10.56 -22.27 17.15
CA GLY A 47 9.52 -23.10 16.52
C GLY A 47 8.09 -22.66 16.81
N THR A 48 7.88 -21.58 17.55
CA THR A 48 6.53 -21.09 17.87
C THR A 48 5.91 -20.38 16.66
N PRO A 49 4.70 -20.77 16.21
CA PRO A 49 4.00 -20.03 15.17
C PRO A 49 3.44 -18.72 15.74
N VAL A 50 3.60 -17.64 14.97
CA VAL A 50 2.98 -16.33 15.19
C VAL A 50 2.11 -16.04 13.98
N VAL A 51 0.79 -16.05 14.18
CA VAL A 51 -0.19 -15.99 13.10
C VAL A 51 -1.17 -14.86 13.38
N ALA A 52 -1.36 -13.98 12.40
CA ALA A 52 -2.39 -12.96 12.40
C ALA A 52 -3.76 -13.59 12.12
N GLY A 53 -4.74 -13.20 12.92
CA GLY A 53 -6.16 -13.32 12.62
C GLY A 53 -6.66 -12.01 12.02
N GLU A 54 -7.69 -11.43 12.63
CA GLU A 54 -8.24 -10.14 12.19
C GLU A 54 -7.27 -9.00 12.48
N SER A 55 -7.09 -8.11 11.50
CA SER A 55 -6.12 -7.02 11.63
C SER A 55 -6.55 -5.70 11.01
N ALA A 56 -6.10 -4.60 11.61
CA ALA A 56 -6.39 -3.26 11.15
C ALA A 56 -5.17 -2.36 11.24
N LEU A 57 -5.03 -1.48 10.25
CA LEU A 57 -4.00 -0.45 10.20
C LEU A 57 -4.63 0.94 10.17
N THR A 58 -4.15 1.82 11.05
CA THR A 58 -4.45 3.26 10.99
C THR A 58 -3.20 4.05 10.70
N VAL A 59 -3.21 4.81 9.61
CA VAL A 59 -2.16 5.76 9.24
C VAL A 59 -2.64 7.18 9.53
N THR A 60 -1.87 7.91 10.33
CA THR A 60 -2.15 9.31 10.65
C THR A 60 -1.13 10.22 9.97
N LEU A 61 -1.61 11.09 9.08
CA LEU A 61 -0.81 12.10 8.38
C LEU A 61 -0.72 13.36 9.24
N ARG A 62 0.50 13.84 9.50
CA ARG A 62 0.73 15.07 10.26
C ARG A 62 1.15 16.22 9.35
N GLU A 63 0.90 17.44 9.80
CA GLU A 63 1.29 18.70 9.14
C GLU A 63 2.77 18.74 8.72
N ASN A 64 3.66 18.21 9.58
CA ASN A 64 5.10 18.20 9.33
C ASN A 64 5.54 17.15 8.28
N GLY A 65 4.60 16.40 7.70
CA GLY A 65 4.87 15.32 6.74
C GLY A 65 5.21 13.98 7.38
N SER A 66 5.39 13.91 8.70
CA SER A 66 5.58 12.62 9.35
C SER A 66 4.28 11.83 9.40
N THR A 67 4.39 10.51 9.30
CA THR A 67 3.27 9.60 9.49
C THR A 67 3.42 8.83 10.79
N THR A 68 2.29 8.46 11.40
CA THR A 68 2.25 7.40 12.42
C THR A 68 1.36 6.28 11.94
N TRP A 69 1.88 5.08 12.05
CA TRP A 69 1.24 3.84 11.66
C TRP A 69 0.92 3.06 12.92
N GLN A 70 -0.33 2.69 13.09
CA GLN A 70 -0.82 1.94 14.24
C GLN A 70 -1.48 0.66 13.74
N GLY A 71 -0.76 -0.45 13.88
CA GLY A 71 -1.25 -1.79 13.62
C GLY A 71 -1.92 -2.36 14.87
N ARG A 72 -3.10 -2.96 14.69
CA ARG A 72 -3.79 -3.78 15.67
C ARG A 72 -4.01 -5.14 15.03
N VAL A 73 -3.52 -6.19 15.66
CA VAL A 73 -3.58 -7.56 15.14
C VAL A 73 -4.11 -8.46 16.24
N ASP A 74 -5.26 -9.07 16.00
CA ASP A 74 -5.75 -10.18 16.82
C ASP A 74 -4.94 -11.42 16.43
N LEU A 75 -4.13 -11.95 17.35
CA LEU A 75 -3.24 -13.06 17.07
C LEU A 75 -4.00 -14.38 17.17
N ALA A 76 -4.10 -15.11 16.06
CA ALA A 76 -4.61 -16.47 16.06
C ALA A 76 -3.65 -17.45 16.76
N ALA A 77 -2.35 -17.13 16.81
CA ALA A 77 -1.34 -17.89 17.54
C ALA A 77 -0.13 -17.03 17.93
N GLY A 78 0.54 -17.42 19.01
CA GLY A 78 1.85 -16.87 19.40
C GLY A 78 1.81 -15.69 20.37
N SER A 79 0.64 -15.25 20.82
CA SER A 79 0.46 -14.16 21.80
C SER A 79 1.26 -14.39 23.09
N ASP A 80 1.14 -15.57 23.70
CA ASP A 80 1.86 -15.96 24.92
C ASP A 80 3.38 -15.83 24.78
N ALA A 81 3.94 -16.31 23.65
CA ALA A 81 5.38 -16.27 23.41
C ALA A 81 5.88 -14.84 23.24
N LEU A 82 5.13 -14.02 22.50
CA LEU A 82 5.45 -12.61 22.29
C LEU A 82 5.22 -11.76 23.56
N ALA A 83 4.29 -12.15 24.43
CA ALA A 83 4.04 -11.51 25.72
C ALA A 83 5.16 -11.83 26.71
N ALA A 84 5.55 -13.11 26.79
CA ALA A 84 6.60 -13.59 27.68
C ALA A 84 8.00 -13.10 27.28
N ASN A 85 8.26 -12.84 25.99
CA ASN A 85 9.57 -12.45 25.50
C ASN A 85 9.53 -11.16 24.67
N GLU A 86 9.81 -10.04 25.33
CA GLU A 86 9.87 -8.73 24.67
C GLU A 86 10.94 -8.65 23.57
N SER A 87 12.10 -9.28 23.75
CA SER A 87 13.17 -9.23 22.74
C SER A 87 12.76 -9.95 21.45
N LEU A 88 12.05 -11.07 21.58
CA LEU A 88 11.44 -11.81 20.46
C LEU A 88 10.38 -10.94 19.78
N ARG A 89 9.46 -10.36 20.55
CA ARG A 89 8.42 -9.46 20.03
C ARG A 89 9.00 -8.28 19.25
N ARG A 90 10.02 -7.61 19.77
CA ARG A 90 10.66 -6.49 19.07
C ARG A 90 11.27 -6.94 17.74
N ARG A 91 11.92 -8.11 17.69
CA ARG A 91 12.50 -8.64 16.44
C ARG A 91 11.42 -8.97 15.42
N VAL A 92 10.43 -9.78 15.82
CA VAL A 92 9.31 -10.20 14.96
C VAL A 92 8.59 -8.98 14.39
N VAL A 93 8.24 -8.02 15.24
CA VAL A 93 7.52 -6.81 14.80
C VAL A 93 8.39 -5.91 13.94
N SER A 94 9.66 -5.74 14.27
CA SER A 94 10.57 -4.93 13.46
C SER A 94 10.73 -5.52 12.06
N GLU A 95 10.96 -6.82 11.93
CA GLU A 95 11.04 -7.49 10.62
C GLU A 95 9.72 -7.35 9.86
N ALA A 96 8.59 -7.65 10.52
CA ALA A 96 7.27 -7.55 9.91
C ALA A 96 6.90 -6.14 9.43
N ALA A 97 7.32 -5.10 10.16
CA ALA A 97 7.07 -3.72 9.75
C ALA A 97 7.82 -3.36 8.45
N HIS A 98 9.01 -3.95 8.21
CA HIS A 98 9.77 -3.73 6.98
C HIS A 98 9.28 -4.58 5.79
N ASP A 99 8.42 -5.58 6.03
CA ASP A 99 7.77 -6.32 4.95
C ASP A 99 6.67 -5.50 4.26
N GLY A 100 6.21 -4.41 4.89
CA GLY A 100 5.21 -3.49 4.36
C GLY A 100 5.77 -2.39 3.46
N ILE A 101 4.90 -1.51 2.94
CA ILE A 101 5.28 -0.38 2.08
C ILE A 101 6.02 0.77 2.80
N ALA A 102 6.13 0.73 4.13
CA ALA A 102 6.72 1.81 4.92
C ALA A 102 8.24 1.59 5.12
N ASP A 103 8.98 2.67 5.37
CA ASP A 103 10.34 2.64 5.96
C ASP A 103 10.25 2.96 7.47
N PRO A 104 9.99 1.95 8.33
CA PRO A 104 9.61 2.19 9.71
C PRO A 104 10.78 2.67 10.58
N ARG A 105 10.50 3.69 11.38
CA ARG A 105 11.34 4.24 12.45
C ARG A 105 10.60 4.17 13.77
N ASP A 106 11.36 4.12 14.87
CA ASP A 106 10.84 4.14 16.24
C ASP A 106 9.74 3.06 16.47
N VAL A 107 10.01 1.82 16.01
CA VAL A 107 9.06 0.71 16.11
C VAL A 107 8.87 0.31 17.57
N ASN A 108 7.64 0.44 18.04
CA ASN A 108 7.20 0.07 19.38
C ASN A 108 6.12 -1.00 19.30
N SER A 109 6.11 -1.93 20.25
CA SER A 109 5.11 -2.98 20.31
C SER A 109 4.75 -3.38 21.72
N ARG A 110 3.47 -3.68 21.92
CA ARG A 110 2.92 -4.24 23.15
C ARG A 110 1.89 -5.31 22.82
N ILE A 111 1.71 -6.21 23.77
CA ILE A 111 0.64 -7.18 23.75
C ILE A 111 -0.29 -6.91 24.91
N ASP A 112 -1.57 -7.08 24.65
CA ASP A 112 -2.66 -7.00 25.61
C ASP A 112 -3.61 -8.15 25.27
N GLU A 113 -3.65 -9.14 26.15
CA GLU A 113 -4.30 -10.44 25.87
C GLU A 113 -3.74 -11.06 24.57
N ASP A 114 -4.59 -11.33 23.58
CA ASP A 114 -4.19 -11.87 22.29
C ASP A 114 -3.95 -10.79 21.22
N ILE A 115 -3.92 -9.52 21.62
CA ILE A 115 -3.86 -8.39 20.69
C ILE A 115 -2.47 -7.77 20.67
N LEU A 116 -1.82 -7.87 19.52
CA LEU A 116 -0.59 -7.17 19.22
C LEU A 116 -0.90 -5.75 18.73
N PHE A 117 -0.41 -4.76 19.48
CA PHE A 117 -0.39 -3.37 19.07
C PHE A 117 1.02 -2.99 18.62
N VAL A 118 1.11 -2.42 17.43
CA VAL A 118 2.35 -1.92 16.86
C VAL A 118 2.19 -0.45 16.53
N GLU A 119 3.16 0.37 16.93
CA GLU A 119 3.26 1.76 16.50
C GLU A 119 4.63 2.01 15.89
N TYR A 120 4.67 2.68 14.73
CA TYR A 120 5.90 3.18 14.14
C TYR A 120 5.66 4.48 13.38
N ARG A 121 6.75 5.10 12.95
CA ARG A 121 6.75 6.31 12.14
C ARG A 121 7.42 6.07 10.81
N ASP A 122 6.95 6.76 9.78
CA ASP A 122 7.70 6.88 8.54
C ASP A 122 7.82 8.38 8.22
N PRO A 123 9.04 8.94 8.27
CA PRO A 123 9.29 10.36 7.95
C PRO A 123 9.30 10.66 6.45
N ASN A 124 9.35 9.62 5.60
CA ASN A 124 9.52 9.72 4.14
C ASN A 124 8.26 9.29 3.36
N ALA A 125 7.24 8.79 4.05
CA ALA A 125 5.96 8.37 3.45
C ALA A 125 5.09 9.51 2.88
N THR A 126 5.54 10.77 2.91
CA THR A 126 4.76 11.87 2.35
C THR A 126 5.61 12.89 1.61
N GLU A 127 4.96 13.61 0.70
CA GLU A 127 5.48 14.83 0.11
C GLU A 127 4.66 16.05 0.57
N ARG A 128 5.34 17.19 0.74
CA ARG A 128 4.72 18.42 1.22
C ARG A 128 4.74 19.49 0.13
N HIS A 129 3.54 19.96 -0.23
CA HIS A 129 3.37 20.96 -1.29
C HIS A 129 2.31 21.98 -0.88
N LEU A 130 2.65 23.28 -0.90
CA LEU A 130 1.69 24.39 -0.71
C LEU A 130 0.75 24.24 0.51
N GLY A 131 1.28 23.77 1.64
CA GLY A 131 0.48 23.53 2.86
C GLY A 131 -0.37 22.27 2.84
N THR A 132 -0.10 21.34 1.91
CA THR A 132 -0.70 20.00 1.85
C THR A 132 0.33 18.92 2.12
N VAL A 133 -0.15 17.76 2.54
CA VAL A 133 0.68 16.57 2.79
C VAL A 133 0.11 15.41 1.97
N VAL A 134 0.83 15.00 0.94
CA VAL A 134 0.45 13.93 -0.01
C VAL A 134 1.05 12.62 0.46
N PHE A 135 0.22 11.61 0.68
CA PHE A 135 0.65 10.26 1.07
C PHE A 135 0.80 9.39 -0.18
N THR A 136 2.05 9.21 -0.60
CA THR A 136 2.44 8.56 -1.86
C THR A 136 2.65 7.04 -1.82
N PRO A 137 2.81 6.34 -0.66
CA PRO A 137 3.13 4.91 -0.66
C PRO A 137 2.09 3.98 -1.29
N LEU A 138 0.85 4.43 -1.48
CA LEU A 138 -0.23 3.61 -2.03
C LEU A 138 -0.14 3.46 -3.55
N THR A 139 0.45 4.42 -4.25
CA THR A 139 0.61 4.38 -5.70
C THR A 139 2.01 3.85 -6.04
N PRO A 140 2.13 2.66 -6.66
CA PRO A 140 3.42 2.09 -7.04
C PRO A 140 4.17 2.99 -8.03
N ALA A 141 5.43 3.27 -7.74
CA ALA A 141 6.26 4.07 -8.63
C ALA A 141 6.53 3.34 -9.98
N ALA A 142 6.29 4.07 -11.07
CA ALA A 142 6.68 3.68 -12.42
C ALA A 142 8.22 3.68 -12.57
N PRO A 143 8.79 2.97 -13.56
CA PRO A 143 10.22 3.00 -13.80
C PRO A 143 10.70 4.42 -14.09
N SER A 144 11.83 4.82 -13.49
CA SER A 144 12.38 6.18 -13.57
C SER A 144 12.87 6.60 -14.96
N THR A 145 12.90 5.68 -15.92
CA THR A 145 13.36 5.89 -17.29
C THR A 145 12.29 5.48 -18.30
N PRO A 146 11.93 6.35 -19.27
CA PRO A 146 10.92 6.02 -20.27
C PRO A 146 11.37 4.82 -21.11
N PHE A 147 10.40 3.99 -21.51
CA PHE A 147 10.60 2.75 -22.30
C PHE A 147 11.35 1.61 -21.58
N VAL A 148 11.58 1.71 -20.28
CA VAL A 148 12.07 0.59 -19.45
C VAL A 148 10.89 -0.11 -18.81
N ILE A 149 10.90 -1.44 -18.83
CA ILE A 149 9.94 -2.30 -18.14
C ILE A 149 10.42 -2.47 -16.70
N GLY A 150 9.54 -2.30 -15.71
CA GLY A 150 9.90 -2.40 -14.30
C GLY A 150 9.01 -1.53 -13.42
N GLY A 151 9.50 -1.20 -12.23
CA GLY A 151 8.79 -0.39 -11.24
C GLY A 151 8.36 -1.19 -10.02
N GLU A 152 7.68 -0.51 -9.10
CA GLU A 152 7.19 -1.12 -7.88
C GLU A 152 6.03 -2.09 -8.16
N GLY A 153 5.90 -3.08 -7.28
CA GLY A 153 4.80 -4.03 -7.32
C GLY A 153 3.49 -3.41 -6.88
N ALA A 154 2.38 -4.01 -7.31
CA ALA A 154 1.05 -3.61 -6.88
C ALA A 154 0.92 -3.67 -5.34
N ARG A 155 0.12 -2.76 -4.77
CA ARG A 155 -0.13 -2.72 -3.33
C ARG A 155 -1.36 -3.54 -3.00
N TYR A 156 -1.32 -4.30 -1.92
CA TYR A 156 -2.48 -5.00 -1.38
C TYR A 156 -2.63 -4.69 0.10
N LEU A 157 -3.85 -4.79 0.65
CA LEU A 157 -4.14 -4.30 2.01
C LEU A 157 -3.23 -4.93 3.07
N GLY A 158 -3.02 -6.24 3.01
CA GLY A 158 -2.35 -7.00 4.06
C GLY A 158 -3.07 -6.94 5.41
N ALA A 159 -4.33 -6.48 5.44
CA ALA A 159 -5.15 -6.30 6.63
C ALA A 159 -6.65 -6.38 6.26
N ASP A 160 -7.52 -6.57 7.24
CA ASP A 160 -8.97 -6.50 7.04
C ASP A 160 -9.46 -5.06 6.83
N ARG A 161 -8.77 -4.10 7.45
CA ARG A 161 -9.11 -2.68 7.38
C ARG A 161 -7.88 -1.79 7.36
N LEU A 162 -7.83 -0.88 6.38
CA LEU A 162 -6.91 0.26 6.35
C LEU A 162 -7.70 1.55 6.57
N THR A 163 -7.20 2.41 7.46
CA THR A 163 -7.72 3.78 7.64
C THR A 163 -6.59 4.78 7.47
N VAL A 164 -6.77 5.75 6.58
CA VAL A 164 -5.86 6.91 6.45
C VAL A 164 -6.60 8.15 6.92
N ARG A 165 -6.01 8.88 7.87
CA ARG A 165 -6.62 10.07 8.49
C ARG A 165 -5.60 11.18 8.72
N GLY A 166 -6.10 12.40 8.88
CA GLY A 166 -5.30 13.54 9.30
C GLY A 166 -5.09 13.53 10.81
N ALA A 167 -4.06 14.24 11.26
CA ALA A 167 -3.98 14.70 12.63
C ALA A 167 -5.18 15.62 12.96
N PRO A 168 -5.50 15.86 14.25
CA PRO A 168 -6.57 16.79 14.62
C PRO A 168 -6.42 18.14 13.90
N GLY A 169 -7.51 18.62 13.30
CA GLY A 169 -7.53 19.84 12.47
C GLY A 169 -7.20 19.61 10.99
N TRP A 170 -6.92 18.37 10.58
CA TRP A 170 -6.64 18.01 9.19
C TRP A 170 -7.66 16.99 8.67
N GLU A 171 -8.14 17.22 7.44
CA GLU A 171 -8.99 16.30 6.69
C GLU A 171 -8.18 15.60 5.60
N VAL A 172 -8.53 14.35 5.28
CA VAL A 172 -7.91 13.62 4.17
C VAL A 172 -8.87 13.55 2.99
N ARG A 173 -8.35 13.90 1.82
CA ARG A 173 -9.07 13.84 0.54
C ARG A 173 -8.40 12.79 -0.35
N GLY A 174 -9.16 11.98 -1.04
CA GLY A 174 -8.66 10.95 -1.95
C GLY A 174 -9.74 9.93 -2.27
N ASP A 175 -9.37 8.88 -2.99
CA ASP A 175 -10.28 7.77 -3.30
C ASP A 175 -10.10 6.66 -2.26
N ALA A 176 -11.22 6.06 -1.83
CA ALA A 176 -11.25 4.91 -0.93
C ALA A 176 -12.57 4.17 -1.05
N SER A 177 -12.64 2.93 -0.55
CA SER A 177 -13.88 2.13 -0.54
C SER A 177 -15.00 2.83 0.25
N ALA A 178 -14.64 3.56 1.31
CA ALA A 178 -15.54 4.41 2.05
C ALA A 178 -14.83 5.68 2.54
N THR A 179 -15.59 6.77 2.61
CA THR A 179 -15.17 7.99 3.32
C THR A 179 -15.93 8.08 4.63
N GLY A 180 -15.20 8.13 5.75
CA GLY A 180 -15.81 8.34 7.07
C GLY A 180 -16.36 9.76 7.20
N SER A 181 -17.35 9.94 8.08
CA SER A 181 -18.01 11.24 8.32
C SER A 181 -17.07 12.33 8.85
N ASP A 182 -15.87 11.97 9.29
CA ASP A 182 -14.79 12.80 9.84
C ASP A 182 -13.63 13.02 8.85
N GLY A 183 -13.83 12.72 7.55
CA GLY A 183 -12.82 12.97 6.53
C GLY A 183 -11.63 12.00 6.57
N ARG A 184 -11.84 10.78 7.08
CA ARG A 184 -10.90 9.65 6.95
C ARG A 184 -11.24 8.80 5.72
N LEU A 185 -10.22 8.22 5.12
CA LEU A 185 -10.33 7.27 4.01
C LEU A 185 -10.22 5.85 4.57
N VAL A 186 -11.11 4.96 4.12
CA VAL A 186 -11.18 3.58 4.62
C VAL A 186 -11.24 2.59 3.46
N TRP A 187 -10.39 1.58 3.53
CA TRP A 187 -10.41 0.40 2.67
C TRP A 187 -10.65 -0.84 3.51
N THR A 188 -11.45 -1.77 2.98
CA THR A 188 -11.80 -3.02 3.67
C THR A 188 -11.71 -4.18 2.69
N ARG A 189 -11.35 -5.35 3.21
CA ARG A 189 -11.29 -6.60 2.43
C ARG A 189 -12.60 -6.92 1.70
N GLU A 190 -13.75 -6.62 2.31
CA GLU A 190 -15.09 -6.87 1.73
C GLU A 190 -15.41 -6.03 0.49
N GLY A 191 -14.65 -4.96 0.21
CA GLY A 191 -14.92 -4.04 -0.88
C GLY A 191 -14.37 -4.49 -2.24
N SER A 192 -13.64 -5.60 -2.31
CA SER A 192 -12.92 -6.04 -3.51
C SER A 192 -12.72 -7.55 -3.52
N GLU A 193 -12.68 -8.16 -4.70
CA GLU A 193 -12.46 -9.60 -4.84
C GLU A 193 -10.99 -9.95 -4.57
N PRO A 194 -10.71 -10.93 -3.68
CA PRO A 194 -9.35 -11.39 -3.44
C PRO A 194 -8.82 -12.23 -4.60
N ASP A 195 -7.49 -12.26 -4.76
CA ASP A 195 -6.83 -13.16 -5.71
C ASP A 195 -6.74 -14.61 -5.17
N ASP A 196 -6.11 -15.50 -5.95
CA ASP A 196 -5.91 -16.91 -5.58
C ASP A 196 -5.11 -17.11 -4.27
N GLN A 197 -4.42 -16.07 -3.79
CA GLN A 197 -3.65 -16.06 -2.54
C GLN A 197 -4.40 -15.32 -1.42
N GLY A 198 -5.66 -14.90 -1.63
CA GLY A 198 -6.45 -14.17 -0.65
C GLY A 198 -6.11 -12.67 -0.55
N ARG A 199 -5.27 -12.15 -1.45
CA ARG A 199 -4.82 -10.75 -1.41
C ARG A 199 -5.85 -9.83 -2.04
N VAL A 200 -6.17 -8.75 -1.34
CA VAL A 200 -7.02 -7.68 -1.85
C VAL A 200 -6.15 -6.50 -2.27
N PHE A 201 -6.03 -6.33 -3.58
CA PHE A 201 -5.26 -5.23 -4.17
C PHE A 201 -5.96 -3.89 -3.97
N VAL A 202 -5.17 -2.87 -3.70
CA VAL A 202 -5.64 -1.49 -3.59
C VAL A 202 -5.18 -0.75 -4.82
N ASP A 203 -6.15 -0.30 -5.62
CA ASP A 203 -5.91 0.63 -6.70
C ASP A 203 -6.27 2.04 -6.24
N VAL A 204 -5.32 2.97 -6.37
CA VAL A 204 -5.48 4.36 -5.94
C VAL A 204 -5.17 5.27 -7.13
N ASP A 205 -6.24 5.72 -7.78
CA ASP A 205 -6.14 6.73 -8.84
C ASP A 205 -5.73 8.11 -8.29
N ARG A 206 -6.07 8.38 -7.01
CA ARG A 206 -5.80 9.66 -6.35
C ARG A 206 -5.28 9.44 -4.93
N ASP A 207 -3.98 9.66 -4.77
CA ASP A 207 -3.29 9.58 -3.47
C ASP A 207 -4.04 10.34 -2.37
N PRO A 208 -4.06 9.83 -1.12
CA PRO A 208 -4.57 10.57 0.01
C PRO A 208 -3.79 11.86 0.23
N VAL A 209 -4.50 12.99 0.35
CA VAL A 209 -3.91 14.29 0.64
C VAL A 209 -4.55 14.86 1.89
N ALA A 210 -3.73 15.11 2.91
CA ALA A 210 -4.14 15.84 4.08
C ALA A 210 -4.09 17.35 3.81
N VAL A 211 -5.17 18.04 4.20
CA VAL A 211 -5.34 19.49 4.14
C VAL A 211 -5.90 20.00 5.46
N GLU A 212 -5.54 21.22 5.87
CA GLU A 212 -6.17 21.87 7.02
C GLU A 212 -7.69 21.96 6.84
N GLY A 213 -8.46 21.67 7.89
CA GLY A 213 -9.91 21.58 7.83
C GLY A 213 -10.63 22.91 7.53
N ASP A 214 -10.00 24.04 7.84
CA ASP A 214 -10.49 25.39 7.57
C ASP A 214 -9.84 26.03 6.32
N ALA A 215 -9.10 25.24 5.53
CA ALA A 215 -8.45 25.72 4.32
C ALA A 215 -9.44 26.30 3.31
N VAL A 216 -9.06 27.42 2.68
CA VAL A 216 -9.78 27.96 1.52
C VAL A 216 -9.55 27.04 0.32
N LEU A 217 -10.65 26.54 -0.28
CA LEU A 217 -10.66 25.64 -1.44
C LEU A 217 -9.84 24.35 -1.22
N PRO A 218 -10.18 23.52 -0.22
CA PRO A 218 -9.37 22.35 0.17
C PRO A 218 -9.23 21.33 -0.97
N GLY A 219 -10.28 21.18 -1.80
CA GLY A 219 -10.25 20.29 -2.96
C GLY A 219 -9.26 20.75 -4.05
N ALA A 220 -9.17 22.05 -4.31
CA ALA A 220 -8.23 22.58 -5.29
C ALA A 220 -6.78 22.43 -4.80
N ARG A 221 -6.53 22.70 -3.50
CA ARG A 221 -5.22 22.48 -2.88
C ARG A 221 -4.80 21.02 -2.95
N ALA A 222 -5.69 20.09 -2.62
CA ALA A 222 -5.42 18.67 -2.71
C ALA A 222 -5.11 18.22 -4.14
N TRP A 223 -5.81 18.76 -5.14
CA TRP A 223 -5.54 18.48 -6.54
C TRP A 223 -4.15 19.00 -6.97
N ILE A 224 -3.80 20.25 -6.64
CA ILE A 224 -2.48 20.81 -6.96
C ILE A 224 -1.37 20.02 -6.24
N GLY A 225 -1.60 19.62 -4.98
CA GLY A 225 -0.66 18.79 -4.23
C GLY A 225 -0.26 17.52 -5.01
N ARG A 226 -1.25 16.76 -5.50
CA ARG A 226 -1.00 15.54 -6.31
C ARG A 226 -0.27 15.83 -7.62
N LEU A 227 -0.61 16.92 -8.31
CA LEU A 227 0.07 17.31 -9.54
C LEU A 227 1.57 17.52 -9.31
N LEU A 228 1.93 18.16 -8.21
CA LEU A 228 3.31 18.49 -7.89
C LEU A 228 4.14 17.26 -7.50
N THR A 229 3.48 16.19 -7.04
CA THR A 229 4.09 14.89 -6.75
C THR A 229 4.31 14.04 -8.01
N GLY A 230 3.79 14.46 -9.17
CA GLY A 230 3.93 13.74 -10.44
C GLY A 230 2.90 12.63 -10.67
N ASN A 231 1.96 12.42 -9.74
CA ASN A 231 0.90 11.39 -9.82
C ASN A 231 -0.37 11.91 -10.49
N ALA A 232 -0.19 12.65 -11.59
CA ALA A 232 -1.29 13.21 -12.35
C ALA A 232 -1.43 12.50 -13.69
N LEU A 233 -2.06 11.32 -13.66
CA LEU A 233 -2.97 10.79 -14.68
C LEU A 233 -3.36 9.36 -14.33
#